data_AF-A0A920DYG2-F1
#
_entry.id   AF-A0A920DYG2-F1
#
_cell.length_a   1.000
_cell.length_b   1.000
_cell.length_c   1.000
_cell.angle_alpha   90.00
_cell.angle_beta   90.00
_cell.angle_gamma   90.00
#
_symmetry.space_group_name_H-M   'P 1'
#
loop_
_entity.id
_entity.type
_entity.pdbx_description
1 polymer ?
#
loop_
_entity_poly.entity_id
_entity_poly.type
_entity_poly.pdbx_seq_one_letter_code
_entity_poly.pdbx_strand_id
1 'polypeptide(L)'
;MKFPESLKKSNNVIAASVEYTNTVHTSELFNRLELESNTYFNAGVMVIDFKAWKENNLKQKLLSAMDKIYDKVNFWDQDILNFVFDGKYLEISRNFNFSTQLNSNVKNIDLRSVIFLTLFW
;
A
#
# COMPACT_ATOMS: atom_id res chain seq x y z
N MET A 1 -10.96 17.54 -2.72
CA MET A 1 -9.82 17.04 -3.52
C MET A 1 -10.20 15.66 -4.04
N LYS A 2 -10.17 15.40 -5.36
CA LYS A 2 -10.49 14.06 -5.89
C LYS A 2 -9.27 13.15 -5.70
N PHE A 3 -9.42 12.10 -4.89
CA PHE A 3 -8.35 11.19 -4.50
C PHE A 3 -7.51 10.60 -5.67
N PRO A 4 -8.10 10.24 -6.84
CA PRO A 4 -7.30 9.75 -7.97
C PRO A 4 -6.34 10.80 -8.56
N GLU A 5 -6.63 12.09 -8.41
CA GLU A 5 -5.75 13.16 -8.91
C GLU A 5 -4.54 13.39 -8.00
N SER A 6 -4.66 13.17 -6.69
CA SER A 6 -3.52 13.27 -5.77
C SER A 6 -2.53 12.13 -5.98
N LEU A 7 -3.00 10.90 -6.22
CA LEU A 7 -2.12 9.78 -6.52
C LEU A 7 -1.33 10.01 -7.81
N LYS A 8 -2.00 10.40 -8.90
CA LYS A 8 -1.35 10.71 -10.19
C LYS A 8 -0.33 11.84 -10.12
N LYS A 9 -0.47 12.79 -9.19
CA LYS A 9 0.50 13.88 -8.97
C LYS A 9 1.68 13.48 -8.06
N SER A 10 1.53 12.43 -7.26
CA SER A 10 2.52 12.04 -6.23
C SER A 10 3.69 11.21 -6.76
N ASN A 11 3.70 10.84 -8.04
CA ASN A 11 4.62 9.86 -8.66
C ASN A 11 4.58 8.45 -8.02
N ASN A 12 3.74 8.22 -7.01
CA ASN A 12 3.55 6.91 -6.40
C ASN A 12 2.56 6.07 -7.22
N VAL A 13 2.78 4.76 -7.22
CA VAL A 13 1.86 3.81 -7.87
C VAL A 13 0.72 3.40 -6.94
N ILE A 14 0.94 3.45 -5.64
CA ILE A 14 -0.04 3.06 -4.63
C ILE A 14 -0.27 4.16 -3.60
N ALA A 15 -1.43 4.11 -2.96
CA ALA A 15 -1.76 4.87 -1.76
C ALA A 15 -2.30 3.92 -0.69
N ALA A 16 -1.85 4.07 0.55
CA ALA A 16 -2.20 3.20 1.67
C ALA A 16 -2.07 3.93 3.02
N SER A 17 -2.67 3.40 4.07
CA SER A 17 -2.63 4.03 5.39
C SER A 17 -1.52 3.42 6.26
N VAL A 18 -0.76 4.27 6.96
CA VAL A 18 0.28 3.83 7.89
C VAL A 18 -0.36 3.05 9.04
N GLU A 19 0.12 1.82 9.24
CA GLU A 19 -0.25 0.96 10.35
C GLU A 19 0.76 1.08 11.49
N TYR A 20 2.04 0.90 11.18
CA TYR A 20 3.14 0.97 12.14
C TYR A 20 4.19 2.00 11.72
N THR A 21 4.80 2.63 12.71
CA THR A 21 6.02 3.42 12.56
C THR A 21 7.18 2.72 13.25
N ASN A 22 8.42 3.01 12.84
CA ASN A 22 9.59 2.39 13.46
C ASN A 22 9.82 3.00 14.86
N THR A 23 9.52 2.22 15.89
CA THR A 23 9.69 2.56 17.31
C THR A 23 10.40 1.41 18.01
N VAL A 24 10.78 1.59 19.27
CA VAL A 24 11.42 0.53 20.06
C VAL A 24 10.58 -0.75 20.07
N HIS A 25 9.25 -0.65 20.13
CA HIS A 25 8.33 -1.80 20.19
C HIS A 25 8.06 -2.47 18.84
N THR A 26 8.24 -1.76 17.73
CA THR A 26 7.94 -2.22 16.36
C THR A 26 9.21 -2.46 15.54
N SER A 27 10.39 -2.14 16.08
CA SER A 27 11.68 -2.21 15.39
C SER A 27 12.03 -3.59 14.84
N GLU A 28 11.57 -4.67 15.47
CA GLU A 28 11.73 -6.04 14.96
C GLU A 28 11.20 -6.16 13.53
N LEU A 29 10.01 -5.63 13.25
CA LEU A 29 9.38 -5.73 11.93
C LEU A 29 10.19 -4.99 10.86
N PHE A 30 10.69 -3.79 11.17
CA PHE A 30 11.50 -2.99 10.25
C PHE A 30 12.86 -3.63 10.00
N ASN A 31 13.49 -4.17 11.05
CA ASN A 31 14.79 -4.83 10.96
C ASN A 31 14.70 -6.17 10.21
N ARG A 32 13.68 -6.99 10.51
CA ARG A 32 13.44 -8.29 9.86
C ARG A 32 13.27 -8.13 8.35
N LEU A 33 12.51 -7.13 7.93
CA LEU A 33 12.24 -6.85 6.51
C LEU A 33 13.30 -5.97 5.86
N GLU A 34 14.27 -5.46 6.63
CA GLU A 34 15.31 -4.52 6.16
C GLU A 34 14.71 -3.27 5.50
N LEU A 35 13.64 -2.71 6.11
CA LEU A 35 13.01 -1.48 5.63
C LEU A 35 13.88 -0.27 5.97
N GLU A 36 14.09 0.60 4.99
CA GLU A 36 14.79 1.88 5.14
C GLU A 36 13.85 2.99 5.60
N SER A 37 12.56 2.91 5.24
CA SER A 37 11.58 3.90 5.69
C SER A 37 11.12 3.64 7.14
N ASN A 38 10.62 4.70 7.77
CA ASN A 38 10.09 4.63 9.14
C ASN A 38 8.61 4.25 9.20
N THR A 39 8.03 3.77 8.11
CA THR A 39 6.59 3.52 8.00
C THR A 39 6.29 2.17 7.37
N TYR A 40 5.28 1.50 7.90
CA TYR A 40 4.74 0.26 7.36
C TYR A 40 3.21 0.44 7.22
N PHE A 41 2.68 0.23 6.02
CA PHE A 41 1.27 0.45 5.71
C PHE A 41 0.44 -0.82 5.84
N ASN A 42 -0.85 -0.63 6.11
CA ASN A 42 -1.84 -1.69 6.08
C ASN A 42 -2.25 -2.03 4.64
N ALA A 43 -2.15 -3.30 4.24
CA ALA A 43 -2.56 -3.75 2.91
C ALA A 43 -4.07 -4.02 2.77
N GLY A 44 -4.84 -3.88 3.86
CA GLY A 44 -6.29 -4.10 3.89
C GLY A 44 -7.13 -3.01 3.21
N VAL A 45 -6.55 -1.83 2.96
CA VAL A 45 -7.13 -0.81 2.07
C VAL A 45 -6.03 -0.14 1.28
N MET A 46 -6.03 -0.38 -0.03
CA MET A 46 -5.09 0.24 -0.97
C MET A 46 -5.83 0.92 -2.11
N VAL A 47 -5.21 1.95 -2.68
CA VAL A 47 -5.58 2.49 -3.98
C VAL A 47 -4.38 2.37 -4.90
N ILE A 48 -4.61 1.81 -6.09
CA ILE A 48 -3.55 1.40 -7.00
C ILE A 48 -3.77 2.08 -8.35
N ASP A 49 -2.82 2.87 -8.84
CA ASP A 49 -2.82 3.28 -10.24
C ASP A 49 -2.48 2.06 -11.11
N PHE A 50 -3.52 1.40 -11.61
CA PHE A 50 -3.36 0.18 -12.39
C PHE A 50 -2.60 0.37 -13.70
N LYS A 51 -2.62 1.57 -14.29
CA LYS A 51 -1.83 1.86 -15.50
C LYS A 51 -0.35 1.87 -15.14
N ALA A 52 0.02 2.65 -14.13
CA ALA A 52 1.39 2.69 -13.63
C ALA A 52 1.85 1.33 -13.11
N TRP A 53 0.95 0.54 -12.51
CA TRP A 53 1.27 -0.81 -12.03
C TRP A 53 1.73 -1.75 -13.15
N LYS A 54 1.01 -1.72 -14.28
CA LYS A 54 1.38 -2.50 -15.47
C LYS A 54 2.66 -1.97 -16.11
N GLU A 55 2.77 -0.66 -16.29
CA GLU A 55 3.95 -0.02 -16.91
C GLU A 55 5.23 -0.26 -16.12
N ASN A 56 5.14 -0.35 -14.79
CA ASN A 56 6.27 -0.63 -13.90
C ASN A 56 6.55 -2.12 -13.67
N ASN A 57 5.79 -3.02 -14.32
CA ASN A 57 5.89 -4.47 -14.19
C ASN A 57 5.87 -4.95 -12.72
N LEU A 58 4.97 -4.38 -11.91
CA LEU A 58 4.95 -4.60 -10.46
C LEU A 58 4.62 -6.04 -10.07
N LYS A 59 3.86 -6.78 -10.89
CA LYS A 59 3.63 -8.22 -10.68
C LYS A 59 4.97 -8.98 -10.58
N GLN A 60 5.87 -8.77 -11.53
CA GLN A 60 7.14 -9.50 -11.54
C GLN A 60 8.04 -9.05 -10.39
N LYS A 61 8.05 -7.75 -10.08
CA LYS A 61 8.79 -7.22 -8.91
C LYS A 61 8.32 -7.84 -7.59
N LEU A 62 7.00 -7.98 -7.40
CA LEU A 62 6.43 -8.62 -6.21
C LEU A 62 6.77 -10.11 -6.13
N LEU A 63 6.72 -10.84 -7.24
CA LEU A 63 7.13 -12.25 -7.27
C LEU A 63 8.62 -12.40 -6.95
N SER A 64 9.49 -11.58 -7.53
CA SER A 64 10.92 -11.61 -7.21
C SER A 64 11.22 -11.18 -5.78
N ALA A 65 10.43 -10.27 -5.21
CA ALA A 65 10.53 -9.91 -3.79
C ALA A 65 10.11 -11.07 -2.89
N MET A 66 9.00 -11.75 -3.21
CA MET A 66 8.55 -12.94 -2.50
C MET A 66 9.65 -14.01 -2.43
N ASP A 67 10.32 -14.29 -3.55
CA ASP A 67 11.45 -15.24 -3.57
C ASP A 67 12.65 -14.74 -2.75
N LYS A 68 12.93 -13.43 -2.78
CA LYS A 68 14.08 -12.81 -2.11
C LYS A 68 13.95 -12.78 -0.59
N ILE A 69 12.76 -12.48 -0.08
CA ILE A 69 12.52 -12.28 1.35
C ILE A 69 11.68 -13.38 1.99
N TYR A 70 11.46 -14.51 1.30
CA TYR A 70 10.60 -15.60 1.73
C TYR A 70 10.81 -15.99 3.21
N ASP A 71 12.05 -16.24 3.61
CA ASP A 71 12.41 -16.66 4.97
C ASP A 71 12.17 -15.59 6.05
N LYS A 72 11.95 -14.34 5.62
CA LYS A 72 11.70 -13.20 6.49
C LYS A 72 10.20 -12.91 6.62
N VAL A 73 9.32 -13.44 5.76
CA VAL A 73 7.91 -13.02 5.68
C VAL A 73 7.07 -13.63 6.80
N ASN A 74 6.39 -12.79 7.59
CA ASN A 74 5.45 -13.18 8.64
C ASN A 74 4.00 -12.82 8.27
N PHE A 75 3.80 -11.69 7.59
CA PHE A 75 2.48 -11.17 7.19
C PHE A 75 2.23 -11.29 5.69
N TRP A 76 2.73 -12.38 5.08
CA TRP A 76 2.46 -12.79 3.71
C TRP A 76 2.59 -11.64 2.70
N ASP A 77 1.49 -11.25 2.07
CA ASP A 77 1.45 -10.23 1.04
C ASP A 77 1.73 -8.82 1.58
N GLN A 78 1.30 -8.49 2.81
CA GLN A 78 1.55 -7.19 3.41
C GLN A 78 3.05 -6.91 3.60
N ASP A 79 3.82 -7.92 4.00
CA ASP A 79 5.29 -7.80 4.14
C ASP A 79 5.96 -7.60 2.78
N ILE A 80 5.53 -8.36 1.76
CA ILE A 80 6.07 -8.25 0.40
C ILE A 80 5.74 -6.88 -0.21
N LEU A 81 4.52 -6.40 0.01
CA LEU A 81 4.08 -5.08 -0.43
C LEU A 81 4.88 -3.97 0.25
N ASN A 82 5.04 -4.01 1.58
CA ASN A 82 5.83 -3.03 2.31
C ASN A 82 7.31 -3.06 1.91
N PHE A 83 7.87 -4.24 1.62
CA PHE A 83 9.23 -4.36 1.10
C PHE A 83 9.40 -3.72 -0.29
N VAL A 84 8.45 -3.95 -1.21
CA VAL A 84 8.54 -3.40 -2.58
C VAL A 84 8.27 -1.89 -2.64
N PHE A 85 7.34 -1.41 -1.81
CA PHE A 85 6.91 -0.01 -1.80
C PHE A 85 7.47 0.79 -0.62
N ASP A 86 8.56 0.34 -0.02
CA ASP A 86 9.16 0.98 1.16
C ASP A 86 9.40 2.49 0.92
N GLY A 87 8.69 3.32 1.70
CA GLY A 87 8.65 4.78 1.56
C GLY A 87 8.09 5.35 0.24
N LYS A 88 7.63 4.50 -0.69
CA LYS A 88 7.21 4.84 -2.06
C LYS A 88 5.71 4.63 -2.28
N TYR A 89 4.93 5.20 -1.40
CA TYR A 89 3.47 5.23 -1.48
C TYR A 89 2.92 6.57 -1.00
N LEU A 90 1.73 6.92 -1.46
CA LEU A 90 1.01 8.07 -0.94
C LEU A 90 0.30 7.67 0.35
N GLU A 91 0.67 8.29 1.48
CA GLU A 91 -0.05 8.09 2.73
C GLU A 91 -1.47 8.64 2.63
N ILE A 92 -2.43 7.86 3.13
CA ILE A 92 -3.84 8.27 3.22
C ILE A 92 -4.36 8.15 4.64
N SER A 93 -5.28 9.05 4.98
CA SER A 93 -5.88 9.09 6.32
C SER A 93 -6.49 7.74 6.69
N ARG A 94 -6.23 7.29 7.92
CA ARG A 94 -6.79 6.07 8.51
C ARG A 94 -8.32 6.04 8.50
N ASN A 95 -8.98 7.19 8.34
CA ASN A 95 -10.44 7.28 8.17
C ASN A 95 -10.95 6.56 6.92
N PHE A 96 -10.10 6.27 5.94
CA PHE A 96 -10.45 5.41 4.80
C PHE A 96 -10.34 3.90 5.11
N ASN A 97 -9.71 3.53 6.24
CA ASN A 97 -9.61 2.17 6.75
C ASN A 97 -10.74 1.81 7.75
N PHE A 98 -11.59 2.79 8.12
CA PHE A 98 -12.86 2.53 8.81
C PHE A 98 -13.96 2.40 7.75
N SER A 99 -14.49 1.19 7.62
CA SER A 99 -15.62 0.89 6.75
C SER A 99 -16.83 1.79 7.05
N THR A 100 -17.56 2.13 5.98
CA THR A 100 -18.95 2.66 5.92
C THR A 100 -19.20 4.14 6.26
N GLN A 101 -19.07 4.98 5.23
CA GLN A 101 -20.23 5.67 4.61
C GLN A 101 -19.74 6.34 3.31
N LEU A 102 -19.79 5.59 2.19
CA LEU A 102 -19.73 6.20 0.86
C LEU A 102 -21.03 7.00 0.69
N ASN A 103 -20.99 8.28 1.07
CA ASN A 103 -22.06 9.22 0.78
C ASN A 103 -22.30 9.22 -0.74
N SER A 104 -23.53 8.90 -1.13
CA SER A 104 -24.00 8.63 -2.49
C SER A 104 -24.01 9.85 -3.44
N ASN A 105 -23.18 10.87 -3.19
CA ASN A 105 -23.15 12.13 -3.94
C ASN A 105 -21.81 12.41 -4.62
N VAL A 106 -21.03 11.38 -4.95
CA VAL A 106 -19.78 11.53 -5.69
C VAL A 106 -20.05 11.43 -7.19
N LYS A 107 -20.24 12.58 -7.85
CA LYS A 107 -20.30 12.69 -9.32
C LYS A 107 -19.00 12.18 -9.95
N ASN A 108 -19.12 11.14 -10.77
CA ASN A 108 -18.12 10.65 -11.73
C ASN A 108 -16.67 10.67 -11.21
N ILE A 109 -16.37 9.77 -10.27
CA ILE A 109 -15.00 9.27 -10.15
C ILE A 109 -14.91 8.04 -11.05
N ASP A 110 -13.98 8.06 -12.01
CA ASP A 110 -13.65 6.88 -12.80
C ASP A 110 -12.96 5.86 -11.89
N LEU A 111 -13.77 5.03 -11.23
CA LEU A 111 -13.35 3.97 -10.31
C LEU A 111 -12.67 2.79 -11.02
N ARG A 112 -12.56 2.81 -12.35
CA ARG A 112 -11.92 1.72 -13.13
C ARG A 112 -10.43 1.54 -12.81
N SER A 113 -9.84 2.49 -12.08
CA SER A 113 -8.42 2.51 -11.72
C SER A 113 -8.20 2.41 -10.21
N VAL A 114 -9.17 1.97 -9.41
CA VAL A 114 -9.04 1.85 -7.95
C VAL A 114 -9.47 0.44 -7.54
N ILE A 115 -8.50 -0.41 -7.20
CA ILE A 115 -8.78 -1.74 -6.64
C ILE A 115 -8.67 -1.62 -5.12
N PHE A 116 -9.80 -1.79 -4.42
CA PHE A 116 -9.80 -2.02 -2.99
C PHE A 116 -9.52 -3.50 -2.74
N LEU A 117 -8.34 -3.83 -2.24
CA LEU A 117 -8.05 -5.14 -1.70
C LEU A 117 -8.37 -5.09 -0.21
N THR A 118 -9.43 -5.76 0.22
CA THR A 118 -9.71 -6.01 1.64
C THR A 118 -9.31 -7.44 1.95
N LEU A 119 -8.23 -7.60 2.72
CA LEU A 119 -7.85 -8.90 3.26
C LEU A 119 -8.07 -8.82 4.77
N PHE A 120 -9.17 -9.43 5.22
CA PHE A 120 -9.38 -9.72 6.62
C PHE A 120 -8.54 -10.96 6.94
N TRP A 121 -7.53 -10.79 7.80
CA TRP A 121 -6.88 -11.90 8.48
C TRP A 121 -7.64 -12.22 9.77
#